data_AF-A0A8H4KPE7-F1
#
_entry.id   AF-A0A8H4KPE7-F1
#
_cell.length_a   1.000
_cell.length_b   1.000
_cell.length_c   1.000
_cell.angle_alpha   90.00
_cell.angle_beta   90.00
_cell.angle_gamma   90.00
#
_symmetry.space_group_name_H-M   'P 1'
#
loop_
_entity.id
_entity.type
_entity.pdbx_description
1 polymer ?
#
loop_
_entity_poly.entity_id
_entity_poly.type
_entity_poly.pdbx_seq_one_letter_code
_entity_poly.pdbx_strand_id
1 'polypeptide(L)'
;MPDLSKRAYIKWDAKGVEQVPPSEAEDIRSIVDKINDTQRRFYEQNGHCFGGTHARTQEIVKGTLYVSDNLPPHLKQTELFSQADEYPVICRYSSEPSDLKPDDRIPQPRSLAMKIFNVQGEMFEFGKDFLTQDIEFNGTPAIDLADAKTTKETLDLRLKSDKELQQARNQVPNMHPESTTFYSQTAYRFGDYVIKYNLVPYSQTQKMRSEETAYKQADGILHEWLQEFYRNNEAKYRFQVQLLESIEDQPVEYGVAEWDSEKYPWQTVAKLGFPKQRKLGWGEE
;
A
#
# COMPACT_ATOMS: atom_id res chain seq x y z
N MET A 1 -15.63 7.89 -21.19
CA MET A 1 -14.75 8.64 -20.27
C MET A 1 -14.07 9.74 -21.05
N PRO A 2 -13.75 10.89 -20.44
CA PRO A 2 -12.99 11.94 -21.10
C PRO A 2 -11.65 11.39 -21.59
N ASP A 3 -11.15 11.91 -22.72
CA ASP A 3 -9.81 11.62 -23.20
C ASP A 3 -8.80 12.33 -22.30
N LEU A 4 -8.05 11.54 -21.52
CA LEU A 4 -7.05 12.05 -20.56
C LEU A 4 -5.64 12.12 -21.17
N SER A 5 -5.45 11.72 -22.43
CA SER A 5 -4.12 11.69 -23.06
C SER A 5 -3.51 13.06 -23.32
N LYS A 6 -4.32 14.12 -23.33
CA LYS A 6 -3.92 15.49 -23.65
C LYS A 6 -3.76 16.39 -22.43
N ARG A 7 -3.86 15.83 -21.22
CA ARG A 7 -3.68 16.61 -19.98
C ARG A 7 -2.20 16.98 -19.80
N ALA A 8 -1.95 18.05 -19.08
CA ALA A 8 -0.61 18.57 -18.83
C ALA A 8 0.00 17.89 -17.59
N TYR A 9 0.54 16.69 -17.78
CA TYR A 9 1.21 15.97 -16.70
C TYR A 9 2.59 16.54 -16.43
N ILE A 10 2.92 16.72 -15.15
CA ILE A 10 4.19 17.28 -14.69
C ILE A 10 5.24 16.17 -14.64
N LYS A 11 6.42 16.45 -15.19
CA LYS A 11 7.55 15.53 -15.14
C LYS A 11 8.15 15.44 -13.75
N TRP A 12 8.69 14.29 -13.39
CA TRP A 12 9.29 14.06 -12.06
C TRP A 12 10.48 15.00 -11.76
N ASP A 13 11.20 15.45 -12.79
CA ASP A 13 12.36 16.33 -12.69
C ASP A 13 12.00 17.83 -12.85
N ALA A 14 10.71 18.16 -12.93
CA ALA A 14 10.27 19.54 -13.02
C ALA A 14 10.57 20.30 -11.72
N LYS A 15 10.91 21.59 -11.87
CA LYS A 15 11.23 22.44 -10.73
C LYS A 15 10.06 22.50 -9.72
N GLY A 16 10.36 22.18 -8.47
CA GLY A 16 9.41 22.27 -7.35
C GLY A 16 8.68 20.96 -7.03
N VAL A 17 8.86 19.91 -7.84
CA VAL A 17 8.29 18.58 -7.58
C VAL A 17 8.92 17.95 -6.34
N GLU A 18 10.25 17.91 -6.28
CA GLU A 18 11.00 17.40 -5.14
C GLU A 18 11.65 18.56 -4.37
N GLN A 19 11.50 18.55 -3.05
CA GLN A 19 12.06 19.56 -2.15
C GLN A 19 12.63 18.88 -0.91
N VAL A 20 13.89 18.46 -1.01
CA VAL A 20 14.64 17.78 0.07
C VAL A 20 14.96 18.75 1.21
N PRO A 21 14.41 18.55 2.43
CA PRO A 21 14.79 19.33 3.60
C PRO A 21 16.25 19.07 4.02
N PRO A 22 17.00 20.08 4.53
CA PRO A 22 18.39 19.88 4.96
C PRO A 22 18.58 18.81 6.06
N SER A 23 17.56 18.58 6.89
CA SER A 23 17.59 17.60 7.97
C SER A 23 17.11 16.20 7.56
N GLU A 24 16.60 16.01 6.35
CA GLU A 24 15.86 14.79 5.99
C GLU A 24 16.70 13.52 6.16
N ALA A 25 17.95 13.54 5.69
CA ALA A 25 18.84 12.38 5.85
C ALA A 25 19.12 12.04 7.32
N GLU A 26 19.15 13.03 8.22
CA GLU A 26 19.29 12.82 9.66
C GLU A 26 17.98 12.31 10.27
N ASP A 27 16.85 12.87 9.86
CA ASP A 27 15.53 12.46 10.31
C ASP A 27 15.24 11.00 9.94
N ILE A 28 15.54 10.59 8.70
CA ILE A 28 15.45 9.21 8.22
C ILE A 28 16.32 8.28 9.07
N ARG A 29 17.59 8.63 9.33
CA ARG A 29 18.46 7.81 10.19
C ARG A 29 17.86 7.63 11.59
N SER A 30 17.34 8.71 12.17
CA SER A 30 16.70 8.66 13.49
C SER A 30 15.47 7.75 13.51
N ILE A 31 14.65 7.78 12.45
CA ILE A 31 13.49 6.88 12.29
C ILE A 31 13.95 5.42 12.25
N VAL A 32 14.96 5.11 11.42
CA VAL A 32 15.52 3.76 11.28
C VAL A 32 16.03 3.23 12.64
N ASP A 33 16.77 4.04 13.38
CA ASP A 33 17.28 3.67 14.70
C ASP A 33 16.16 3.34 15.70
N LYS A 34 15.08 4.14 15.71
CA LYS A 34 13.91 3.94 16.58
C LYS A 34 13.13 2.67 16.23
N ILE A 35 12.95 2.40 14.93
CA ILE A 35 12.27 1.18 14.47
C ILE A 35 13.10 -0.05 14.84
N ASN A 36 14.41 -0.01 14.59
CA ASN A 36 15.33 -1.09 14.95
C ASN A 36 15.36 -1.35 16.46
N ASP A 37 15.35 -0.30 17.29
CA ASP A 37 15.26 -0.45 18.75
C ASP A 37 13.96 -1.16 19.18
N THR A 38 12.84 -0.75 18.60
CA THR A 38 11.53 -1.38 18.87
C THR A 38 11.53 -2.85 18.46
N GLN A 39 12.06 -3.18 17.28
CA GLN A 39 12.18 -4.57 16.82
C GLN A 39 13.09 -5.42 17.72
N ARG A 40 14.22 -4.87 18.18
CA ARG A 40 15.10 -5.57 19.15
C ARG A 40 14.37 -5.88 20.46
N ARG A 41 13.64 -4.91 21.02
CA ARG A 41 12.82 -5.13 22.23
C ARG A 41 11.76 -6.20 22.04
N PHE A 42 11.08 -6.23 20.88
CA PHE A 42 10.12 -7.29 20.57
C PHE A 42 10.80 -8.67 20.46
N TYR A 43 11.98 -8.74 19.83
CA TYR A 43 12.76 -9.98 19.75
C TYR A 43 13.17 -10.49 21.13
N GLU A 44 13.66 -9.62 22.01
CA GLU A 44 14.04 -9.97 23.39
C GLU A 44 12.85 -10.52 24.19
N GLN A 45 11.64 -9.99 23.97
CA GLN A 45 10.44 -10.41 24.68
C GLN A 45 9.80 -11.69 24.13
N ASN A 46 9.87 -11.92 22.81
CA ASN A 46 9.10 -12.98 22.13
C ASN A 46 9.97 -14.08 21.52
N GLY A 47 11.29 -13.91 21.48
CA GLY A 47 12.23 -14.82 20.81
C GLY A 47 12.18 -14.77 19.27
N HIS A 48 11.39 -13.86 18.70
CA HIS A 48 11.17 -13.71 17.27
C HIS A 48 11.13 -12.23 16.87
N CYS A 49 11.73 -11.90 15.73
CA CYS A 49 11.69 -10.55 15.17
C CYS A 49 10.48 -10.44 14.23
N PHE A 50 9.73 -9.36 14.35
CA PHE A 50 8.58 -9.05 13.51
C PHE A 50 8.83 -7.73 12.77
N GLY A 51 7.97 -7.40 11.80
CA GLY A 51 7.99 -6.08 11.15
C GLY A 51 7.91 -4.95 12.19
N GLY A 52 8.63 -3.85 11.95
CA GLY A 52 8.60 -2.67 12.83
C GLY A 52 7.19 -2.08 12.96
N THR A 53 6.40 -2.23 11.91
CA THR A 53 4.95 -2.08 11.85
C THR A 53 4.39 -3.26 11.06
N HIS A 54 3.07 -3.36 10.96
CA HIS A 54 2.36 -4.38 10.21
C HIS A 54 2.67 -5.84 10.65
N ALA A 55 2.84 -6.07 11.95
CA ALA A 55 3.37 -7.33 12.47
C ALA A 55 2.44 -8.53 12.24
N ARG A 56 1.12 -8.31 12.35
CA ARG A 56 0.12 -9.38 12.15
C ARG A 56 -0.22 -9.55 10.67
N THR A 57 0.17 -10.70 10.11
CA THR A 57 -0.34 -11.20 8.83
C THR A 57 -1.77 -11.68 8.98
N GLN A 58 -2.65 -11.23 8.09
CA GLN A 58 -4.04 -11.68 8.02
C GLN A 58 -4.24 -12.73 6.92
N GLU A 59 -3.56 -12.62 5.77
CA GLU A 59 -3.61 -13.64 4.71
C GLU A 59 -2.44 -13.44 3.74
N ILE A 60 -2.01 -14.52 3.07
CA ILE A 60 -1.10 -14.45 1.92
C ILE A 60 -1.80 -15.08 0.71
N VAL A 61 -1.93 -14.32 -0.37
CA VAL A 61 -2.60 -14.76 -1.59
C VAL A 61 -1.66 -14.71 -2.80
N LYS A 62 -1.80 -15.69 -3.69
CA LYS A 62 -1.12 -15.74 -4.98
C LYS A 62 -2.05 -15.27 -6.08
N GLY A 63 -1.54 -14.52 -7.04
CA GLY A 63 -2.33 -14.03 -8.17
C GLY A 63 -1.48 -13.63 -9.36
N THR A 64 -2.11 -12.89 -10.26
CA THR A 64 -1.48 -12.38 -11.48
C THR A 64 -1.87 -10.92 -11.70
N LEU A 65 -0.88 -10.09 -11.98
CA LEU A 65 -1.04 -8.72 -12.47
C LEU A 65 -1.00 -8.74 -14.00
N TYR A 66 -2.03 -8.21 -14.63
CA TYR A 66 -2.23 -8.16 -16.07
C TYR A 66 -2.06 -6.72 -16.56
N VAL A 67 -1.02 -6.48 -17.34
CA VAL A 67 -0.74 -5.20 -17.99
C VAL A 67 -1.21 -5.26 -19.44
N SER A 68 -1.92 -4.23 -19.90
CA SER A 68 -2.50 -4.20 -21.25
C SER A 68 -1.61 -3.44 -22.23
N ASP A 69 -1.58 -3.87 -23.49
CA ASP A 69 -0.86 -3.14 -24.55
C ASP A 69 -1.61 -1.88 -25.01
N ASN A 70 -2.88 -1.75 -24.62
CA ASN A 70 -3.74 -0.65 -25.04
C ASN A 70 -3.67 0.57 -24.09
N LEU A 71 -2.61 0.67 -23.27
CA LEU A 71 -2.40 1.86 -22.45
C LEU A 71 -2.08 3.07 -23.34
N PRO A 72 -2.66 4.25 -23.06
CA PRO A 72 -2.28 5.48 -23.75
C PRO A 72 -0.80 5.82 -23.46
N PRO A 73 -0.12 6.58 -24.35
CA PRO A 73 1.32 6.81 -24.26
C PRO A 73 1.81 7.35 -22.91
N HIS A 74 1.05 8.22 -22.24
CA HIS A 74 1.43 8.77 -20.93
C HIS A 74 1.35 7.75 -19.78
N LEU A 75 0.67 6.61 -19.98
CA LEU A 75 0.60 5.51 -19.03
C LEU A 75 1.54 4.34 -19.36
N LYS A 76 2.09 4.29 -20.59
CA LYS A 76 3.14 3.35 -20.99
C LYS A 76 4.49 3.80 -20.42
N GLN A 77 4.61 3.72 -19.10
CA GLN A 77 5.78 4.18 -18.34
C GLN A 77 6.37 3.00 -17.59
N THR A 78 7.67 3.11 -17.28
CA THR A 78 8.48 2.06 -16.65
C THR A 78 8.49 0.76 -17.46
N GLU A 79 9.40 -0.12 -17.14
CA GLU A 79 9.48 -1.44 -17.75
C GLU A 79 8.21 -2.25 -17.49
N LEU A 80 7.59 -2.06 -16.32
CA LEU A 80 6.39 -2.78 -15.87
C LEU A 80 5.13 -2.43 -16.68
N PHE A 81 4.95 -1.19 -17.15
CA PHE A 81 3.74 -0.78 -17.88
C PHE A 81 3.98 -0.38 -19.34
N SER A 82 5.22 -0.51 -19.84
CA SER A 82 5.58 -0.19 -21.22
C SER A 82 4.98 -1.16 -22.26
N GLN A 83 4.78 -2.43 -21.90
CA GLN A 83 4.30 -3.49 -22.79
C GLN A 83 3.27 -4.37 -22.08
N ALA A 84 2.44 -5.08 -22.86
CA ALA A 84 1.56 -6.09 -22.30
C ALA A 84 2.36 -7.27 -21.75
N ASP A 85 2.01 -7.68 -20.53
CA ASP A 85 2.58 -8.86 -19.91
C ASP A 85 1.68 -9.34 -18.74
N GLU A 86 1.98 -10.53 -18.25
CA GLU A 86 1.35 -11.15 -17.08
C GLU A 86 2.41 -11.47 -16.03
N TYR A 87 2.34 -10.78 -14.90
CA TYR A 87 3.29 -10.94 -13.81
C TYR A 87 2.69 -11.77 -12.68
N PRO A 88 3.33 -12.88 -12.27
CA PRO A 88 2.97 -13.54 -11.03
C PRO A 88 3.12 -12.57 -9.85
N VAL A 89 2.20 -12.62 -8.90
CA VAL A 89 2.29 -11.82 -7.68
C VAL A 89 1.99 -12.63 -6.43
N ILE A 90 2.57 -12.21 -5.31
CA ILE A 90 2.16 -12.59 -3.96
C ILE A 90 1.75 -11.33 -3.23
N CYS A 91 0.57 -11.34 -2.61
CA CYS A 91 0.11 -10.26 -1.75
C CYS A 91 -0.08 -10.72 -0.31
N ARG A 92 0.23 -9.83 0.63
CA ARG A 92 0.09 -10.04 2.07
C ARG A 92 -0.87 -9.00 2.64
N TYR A 93 -1.99 -9.46 3.19
CA TYR A 93 -2.89 -8.62 3.99
C TYR A 93 -2.34 -8.55 5.42
N SER A 94 -2.32 -7.35 6.03
CA SER A 94 -1.86 -7.17 7.41
C SER A 94 -2.58 -6.06 8.16
N SER A 95 -2.61 -6.17 9.50
CA SER A 95 -3.00 -5.08 10.40
C SER A 95 -1.81 -4.17 10.67
N GLU A 96 -2.01 -2.85 10.74
CA GLU A 96 -0.94 -1.85 10.89
C GLU A 96 -0.10 -1.92 12.18
N PRO A 97 -0.66 -2.21 13.37
CA PRO A 97 0.14 -2.18 14.60
C PRO A 97 1.32 -3.16 14.59
N SER A 98 2.34 -2.82 15.37
CA SER A 98 3.46 -3.71 15.70
C SER A 98 3.06 -4.82 16.68
N ASP A 99 1.86 -4.74 17.26
CA ASP A 99 1.30 -5.79 18.12
C ASP A 99 0.90 -7.01 17.28
N LEU A 100 1.16 -8.20 17.81
CA LEU A 100 0.78 -9.49 17.20
C LEU A 100 -0.68 -9.87 17.47
N LYS A 101 -1.30 -9.27 18.49
CA LYS A 101 -2.70 -9.51 18.86
C LYS A 101 -3.51 -8.22 18.86
N PRO A 102 -3.52 -7.45 17.75
CA PRO A 102 -4.44 -6.34 17.64
C PRO A 102 -5.86 -6.91 17.64
N ASP A 103 -6.71 -6.36 18.49
CA ASP A 103 -8.12 -6.70 18.52
C ASP A 103 -8.80 -6.19 17.24
N ASP A 104 -9.25 -7.12 16.40
CA ASP A 104 -9.85 -6.79 15.10
C ASP A 104 -11.18 -6.00 15.20
N ARG A 105 -11.71 -5.80 16.41
CA ARG A 105 -12.88 -4.96 16.66
C ARG A 105 -12.52 -3.48 16.82
N ILE A 106 -11.24 -3.16 17.07
CA ILE A 106 -10.76 -1.79 17.19
C ILE A 106 -10.54 -1.23 15.78
N PRO A 107 -11.31 -0.21 15.35
CA PRO A 107 -11.19 0.37 14.01
C PRO A 107 -9.75 0.84 13.79
N GLN A 108 -9.07 0.41 12.73
CA GLN A 108 -7.69 0.76 12.41
C GLN A 108 -7.41 0.56 10.91
N PRO A 109 -6.43 1.24 10.30
CA PRO A 109 -6.06 0.98 8.92
C PRO A 109 -5.62 -0.46 8.73
N ARG A 110 -5.87 -0.99 7.54
CA ARG A 110 -5.38 -2.29 7.07
C ARG A 110 -4.49 -2.08 5.88
N SER A 111 -3.64 -3.05 5.58
CA SER A 111 -2.60 -2.91 4.58
C SER A 111 -2.58 -4.10 3.64
N LEU A 112 -2.06 -3.86 2.45
CA LEU A 112 -1.75 -4.87 1.46
C LEU A 112 -0.34 -4.58 0.93
N ALA A 113 0.57 -5.52 1.09
CA ALA A 113 1.86 -5.48 0.39
C ALA A 113 1.78 -6.42 -0.81
N MET A 114 2.31 -6.01 -1.96
CA MET A 114 2.35 -6.80 -3.19
C MET A 114 3.80 -6.96 -3.64
N LYS A 115 4.23 -8.21 -3.83
CA LYS A 115 5.47 -8.56 -4.52
C LYS A 115 5.13 -9.04 -5.93
N ILE A 116 5.70 -8.39 -6.93
CA ILE A 116 5.58 -8.73 -8.35
C ILE A 116 6.86 -9.47 -8.77
N PHE A 117 6.71 -10.58 -9.49
CA PHE A 117 7.83 -11.38 -9.99
C PHE A 117 8.09 -11.16 -11.47
N ASN A 118 9.31 -11.47 -11.90
CA ASN A 118 9.81 -11.35 -13.27
C ASN A 118 9.87 -9.92 -13.82
N VAL A 119 9.91 -8.93 -12.94
CA VAL A 119 10.03 -7.52 -13.33
C VAL A 119 11.44 -7.27 -13.86
N GLN A 120 11.52 -6.61 -15.02
CA GLN A 120 12.77 -6.19 -15.65
C GLN A 120 13.00 -4.70 -15.39
N GLY A 121 14.24 -4.23 -15.57
CA GLY A 121 14.57 -2.80 -15.49
C GLY A 121 15.77 -2.54 -14.60
N GLU A 122 16.01 -1.26 -14.34
CA GLU A 122 17.01 -0.82 -13.37
C GLU A 122 16.56 -1.17 -11.95
N MET A 123 17.37 -1.95 -11.24
CA MET A 123 17.10 -2.39 -9.88
C MET A 123 18.01 -1.68 -8.88
N PHE A 124 17.54 -1.51 -7.65
CA PHE A 124 18.41 -1.10 -6.55
C PHE A 124 19.56 -2.11 -6.38
N GLU A 125 20.75 -1.61 -6.07
CA GLU A 125 21.94 -2.46 -5.84
C GLU A 125 21.64 -3.56 -4.81
N PHE A 126 20.93 -3.19 -3.74
CA PHE A 126 20.38 -4.15 -2.79
C PHE A 126 19.13 -4.80 -3.39
N GLY A 127 19.30 -5.98 -3.98
CA GLY A 127 18.21 -6.75 -4.57
C GLY A 127 18.28 -6.92 -6.09
N LYS A 128 19.32 -6.39 -6.75
CA LYS A 128 19.51 -6.47 -8.22
C LYS A 128 19.46 -7.89 -8.81
N ASP A 129 19.77 -8.91 -8.01
CA ASP A 129 19.75 -10.31 -8.43
C ASP A 129 18.33 -10.93 -8.38
N PHE A 130 17.36 -10.21 -7.81
CA PHE A 130 15.96 -10.64 -7.71
C PHE A 130 15.12 -9.80 -8.66
N LEU A 131 14.57 -10.45 -9.69
CA LEU A 131 13.67 -9.83 -10.66
C LEU A 131 12.28 -9.60 -10.04
N THR A 132 12.20 -8.70 -9.06
CA THR A 132 10.99 -8.41 -8.30
C THR A 132 10.79 -6.93 -8.06
N GLN A 133 9.54 -6.52 -7.99
CA GLN A 133 9.13 -5.18 -7.52
C GLN A 133 8.19 -5.33 -6.34
N ASP A 134 8.45 -4.58 -5.27
CA ASP A 134 7.53 -4.47 -4.14
C ASP A 134 6.70 -3.19 -4.27
N ILE A 135 5.40 -3.31 -4.04
CA ILE A 135 4.44 -2.20 -4.03
C ILE A 135 3.62 -2.30 -2.75
N GLU A 136 3.71 -1.27 -1.92
CA GLU A 136 3.05 -1.21 -0.62
C GLU A 136 1.80 -0.35 -0.70
N PHE A 137 0.75 -0.78 0.01
CA PHE A 137 -0.51 -0.06 0.06
C PHE A 137 -1.12 -0.07 1.46
N ASN A 138 -1.85 1.01 1.77
CA ASN A 138 -2.65 1.16 2.98
C ASN A 138 -4.12 1.43 2.66
N GLY A 139 -5.02 1.01 3.54
CA GLY A 139 -6.48 1.09 3.38
C GLY A 139 -7.05 2.50 3.59
N THR A 140 -6.18 3.51 3.73
CA THR A 140 -6.55 4.92 3.76
C THR A 140 -5.77 5.69 2.71
N PRO A 141 -6.36 6.70 2.06
CA PRO A 141 -5.71 7.50 1.02
C PRO A 141 -4.67 8.49 1.55
N ALA A 142 -4.71 8.83 2.84
CA ALA A 142 -3.79 9.74 3.51
C ALA A 142 -3.07 9.06 4.68
N ILE A 143 -1.87 9.56 4.99
CA ILE A 143 -1.05 9.15 6.14
C ILE A 143 -0.73 10.37 7.02
N ASP A 144 -0.82 10.21 8.34
CA ASP A 144 -0.50 11.24 9.34
C ASP A 144 1.02 11.47 9.52
N LEU A 145 1.82 10.52 9.04
CA LEU A 145 3.28 10.58 8.93
C LEU A 145 3.68 11.41 7.70
N ALA A 146 3.34 12.70 7.74
CA ALA A 146 3.33 13.59 6.57
C ALA A 146 4.66 13.67 5.80
N ASP A 147 5.78 13.74 6.52
CA ASP A 147 7.16 13.84 6.04
C ASP A 147 8.12 13.17 7.04
N ALA A 148 9.42 13.10 6.72
CA ALA A 148 10.42 12.47 7.59
C ALA A 148 10.49 13.12 8.99
N LYS A 149 10.39 14.45 9.07
CA LYS A 149 10.45 15.16 10.36
C LYS A 149 9.25 14.80 11.25
N THR A 150 8.05 14.90 10.70
CA THR A 150 6.78 14.56 11.36
C THR A 150 6.75 13.10 11.77
N THR A 151 7.29 12.21 10.93
CA THR A 151 7.42 10.79 11.25
C THR A 151 8.32 10.58 12.47
N LYS A 152 9.50 11.20 12.49
CA LYS A 152 10.43 11.14 13.63
C LYS A 152 9.78 11.64 14.91
N GLU A 153 9.14 12.81 14.88
CA GLU A 153 8.47 13.43 16.03
C GLU A 153 7.31 12.57 16.53
N THR A 154 6.50 12.02 15.62
CA THR A 154 5.40 11.10 15.96
C THR A 154 5.92 9.82 16.62
N LEU A 155 7.00 9.23 16.11
CA LEU A 155 7.63 8.05 16.73
C LEU A 155 8.19 8.37 18.13
N ASP A 156 8.80 9.54 18.33
CA ASP A 156 9.26 10.00 19.65
C ASP A 156 8.11 10.10 20.65
N LEU A 157 6.94 10.57 20.22
CA LEU A 157 5.74 10.66 21.07
C LEU A 157 5.15 9.28 21.36
N ARG A 158 5.13 8.37 20.37
CA ARG A 158 4.68 6.98 20.55
C ARG A 158 5.53 6.25 21.59
N LEU A 159 6.85 6.44 21.57
CA LEU A 159 7.76 5.84 22.57
C LEU A 159 7.55 6.41 23.97
N LYS A 160 7.13 7.67 24.10
CA LYS A 160 6.84 8.33 25.39
C LYS A 160 5.44 8.01 25.95
N SER A 161 4.68 7.13 25.30
CA SER A 161 3.34 6.68 25.72
C SER A 161 2.27 7.78 25.78
N ASP A 162 2.38 8.81 24.93
CA ASP A 162 1.31 9.79 24.81
C ASP A 162 0.16 9.22 23.95
N LYS A 163 -0.97 8.93 24.60
CA LYS A 163 -2.04 8.08 24.06
C LYS A 163 -2.98 8.81 23.09
N GLU A 164 -3.02 10.14 23.10
CA GLU A 164 -4.00 10.93 22.33
C GLU A 164 -3.68 10.97 20.83
N LEU A 165 -2.41 11.17 20.46
CA LEU A 165 -1.95 11.13 19.06
C LEU A 165 -2.08 9.75 18.40
N GLN A 166 -2.22 8.68 19.18
CA GLN A 166 -2.38 7.33 18.65
C GLN A 166 -3.81 7.00 18.20
N GLN A 167 -4.79 7.87 18.47
CA GLN A 167 -6.20 7.59 18.24
C GLN A 167 -6.70 8.00 16.86
N ALA A 168 -5.99 8.84 16.11
CA ALA A 168 -6.43 9.28 14.78
C ALA A 168 -6.57 8.09 13.82
N ARG A 169 -5.61 7.16 13.83
CA ARG A 169 -5.72 5.89 13.10
C ARG A 169 -6.89 5.02 13.59
N ASN A 170 -7.32 5.17 14.85
CA ASN A 170 -8.36 4.32 15.43
C ASN A 170 -9.80 4.69 14.99
N GLN A 171 -9.95 5.45 13.91
CA GLN A 171 -11.24 5.91 13.38
C GLN A 171 -11.66 5.19 12.09
N VAL A 172 -10.78 4.36 11.52
CA VAL A 172 -11.03 3.67 10.23
C VAL A 172 -11.75 2.35 10.49
N PRO A 173 -13.03 2.19 10.08
CA PRO A 173 -13.75 0.95 10.32
C PRO A 173 -13.04 -0.25 9.70
N ASN A 174 -12.90 -1.34 10.46
CA ASN A 174 -12.39 -2.59 9.92
C ASN A 174 -13.48 -3.25 9.09
N MET A 175 -13.31 -3.21 7.77
CA MET A 175 -14.18 -3.86 6.78
C MET A 175 -13.55 -5.16 6.28
N HIS A 176 -14.26 -5.91 5.44
CA HIS A 176 -13.70 -7.03 4.67
C HIS A 176 -12.45 -6.59 3.89
N PRO A 177 -11.24 -7.08 4.22
CA PRO A 177 -10.02 -6.53 3.63
C PRO A 177 -9.94 -6.75 2.12
N GLU A 178 -10.52 -7.83 1.59
CA GLU A 178 -10.61 -8.07 0.16
C GLU A 178 -11.54 -7.07 -0.56
N SER A 179 -12.41 -6.38 0.18
CA SER A 179 -13.38 -5.42 -0.35
C SER A 179 -12.97 -3.96 -0.13
N THR A 180 -11.78 -3.74 0.42
CA THR A 180 -11.20 -2.41 0.69
C THR A 180 -10.40 -1.90 -0.51
N THR A 181 -10.49 -0.60 -0.78
CA THR A 181 -9.53 0.09 -1.67
C THR A 181 -8.25 0.40 -0.91
N PHE A 182 -7.11 0.10 -1.52
CA PHE A 182 -5.80 0.40 -0.95
C PHE A 182 -5.08 1.48 -1.75
N TYR A 183 -4.23 2.27 -1.10
CA TYR A 183 -3.59 3.47 -1.66
C TYR A 183 -2.10 3.51 -1.32
N SER A 184 -1.32 4.17 -2.16
CA SER A 184 0.09 4.47 -1.92
C SER A 184 0.33 5.44 -0.77
N GLN A 185 -0.67 6.29 -0.46
CA GLN A 185 -0.62 7.46 0.43
C GLN A 185 0.36 8.56 0.00
N THR A 186 1.60 8.20 -0.33
CA THR A 186 2.65 9.08 -0.84
C THR A 186 2.73 9.04 -2.36
N ALA A 187 3.46 10.01 -2.92
CA ALA A 187 3.71 10.12 -4.35
C ALA A 187 5.01 9.41 -4.75
N TYR A 188 5.05 8.90 -5.99
CA TYR A 188 6.15 8.11 -6.53
C TYR A 188 6.48 8.56 -7.96
N ARG A 189 7.75 8.43 -8.35
CA ARG A 189 8.16 8.54 -9.76
C ARG A 189 7.56 7.39 -10.58
N PHE A 190 7.07 7.71 -11.76
CA PHE A 190 6.45 6.79 -12.72
C PHE A 190 6.96 7.09 -14.13
N GLY A 191 8.12 6.52 -14.46
CA GLY A 191 8.85 6.86 -15.68
C GLY A 191 9.20 8.34 -15.71
N ASP A 192 8.58 9.07 -16.65
CA ASP A 192 8.74 10.51 -16.81
C ASP A 192 7.87 11.34 -15.86
N TYR A 193 6.86 10.77 -15.21
CA TYR A 193 5.85 11.51 -14.44
C TYR A 193 5.90 11.19 -12.94
N VAL A 194 5.01 11.83 -12.18
CA VAL A 194 4.76 11.55 -10.76
C VAL A 194 3.34 11.05 -10.58
N ILE A 195 3.15 10.04 -9.73
CA ILE A 195 1.84 9.46 -9.44
C ILE A 195 1.59 9.28 -7.94
N LYS A 196 0.32 9.26 -7.55
CA LYS A 196 -0.16 8.35 -6.49
C LYS A 196 -0.80 7.13 -7.14
N TYR A 197 -0.83 6.00 -6.46
CA TYR A 197 -1.46 4.79 -6.98
C TYR A 197 -2.47 4.20 -5.99
N ASN A 198 -3.42 3.43 -6.52
CA ASN A 198 -4.39 2.70 -5.71
C ASN A 198 -4.71 1.33 -6.31
N LEU A 199 -5.40 0.52 -5.51
CA LEU A 199 -5.88 -0.80 -5.85
C LEU A 199 -7.36 -0.90 -5.48
N VAL A 200 -8.23 -0.84 -6.50
CA VAL A 200 -9.69 -0.73 -6.31
C VAL A 200 -10.38 -2.07 -6.59
N PRO A 201 -11.07 -2.68 -5.60
CA PRO A 201 -11.83 -3.90 -5.80
C PRO A 201 -13.01 -3.67 -6.76
N TYR A 202 -13.28 -4.62 -7.66
CA TYR A 202 -14.37 -4.43 -8.63
C TYR A 202 -15.24 -5.65 -8.92
N SER A 203 -14.96 -6.81 -8.33
CA SER A 203 -15.85 -7.98 -8.49
C SER A 203 -17.19 -7.76 -7.78
N GLN A 204 -18.24 -8.45 -8.25
CA GLN A 204 -19.56 -8.38 -7.61
C GLN A 204 -19.51 -8.92 -6.17
N THR A 205 -18.74 -9.98 -5.92
CA THR A 205 -18.61 -10.57 -4.58
C THR A 205 -17.96 -9.61 -3.58
N GLN A 206 -16.90 -8.90 -3.98
CA GLN A 206 -16.27 -7.87 -3.13
C GLN A 206 -17.26 -6.73 -2.84
N LYS A 207 -18.01 -6.27 -3.85
CA LYS A 207 -19.01 -5.20 -3.65
C LYS A 207 -20.13 -5.58 -2.67
N MET A 208 -20.57 -6.83 -2.65
CA MET A 208 -21.62 -7.27 -1.73
C MET A 208 -21.17 -7.31 -0.26
N ARG A 209 -19.86 -7.24 0.00
CA ARG A 209 -19.26 -7.32 1.34
C ARG A 209 -18.71 -5.99 1.86
N SER A 210 -18.67 -4.94 1.03
CA SER A 210 -17.97 -3.69 1.36
C SER A 210 -18.58 -2.89 2.52
N GLU A 211 -19.82 -3.18 2.92
CA GLU A 211 -20.51 -2.45 4.00
C GLU A 211 -20.43 -3.15 5.36
N GLU A 212 -20.00 -4.42 5.42
CA GLU A 212 -19.89 -5.16 6.69
C GLU A 212 -18.62 -4.76 7.46
N THR A 213 -18.75 -4.58 8.78
CA THR A 213 -17.67 -4.17 9.68
C THR A 213 -17.44 -5.17 10.81
N ALA A 214 -16.19 -5.25 11.30
CA ALA A 214 -15.76 -6.21 12.31
C ALA A 214 -16.21 -5.85 13.75
N TYR A 215 -16.82 -4.68 13.97
CA TYR A 215 -17.14 -4.16 15.31
C TYR A 215 -18.00 -5.12 16.17
N LYS A 216 -18.89 -5.89 15.54
CA LYS A 216 -19.79 -6.85 16.23
C LYS A 216 -19.31 -8.31 16.17
N GLN A 217 -18.10 -8.54 15.68
CA GLN A 217 -17.57 -9.87 15.41
C GLN A 217 -16.63 -10.34 16.53
N ALA A 218 -16.18 -11.60 16.44
CA ALA A 218 -15.12 -12.11 17.31
C ALA A 218 -13.76 -11.52 16.93
N ASP A 219 -12.80 -11.53 17.87
CA ASP A 219 -11.41 -11.24 17.52
C ASP A 219 -10.89 -12.29 16.53
N GLY A 220 -10.01 -11.89 15.61
CA GLY A 220 -9.50 -12.72 14.53
C GLY A 220 -10.40 -12.84 13.31
N ILE A 221 -11.53 -12.15 13.29
CA ILE A 221 -12.50 -12.23 12.19
C ILE A 221 -11.90 -11.85 10.83
N LEU A 222 -10.91 -10.96 10.76
CA LEU A 222 -10.36 -10.51 9.47
C LEU A 222 -9.60 -11.63 8.76
N HIS A 223 -8.83 -12.43 9.50
CA HIS A 223 -8.19 -13.64 8.98
C HIS A 223 -9.24 -14.65 8.52
N GLU A 224 -10.29 -14.88 9.32
CA GLU A 224 -11.36 -15.82 8.99
C GLU A 224 -12.14 -15.40 7.74
N TRP A 225 -12.45 -14.11 7.61
CA TRP A 225 -13.11 -13.54 6.43
C TRP A 225 -12.29 -13.72 5.17
N LEU A 226 -10.99 -13.45 5.22
CA LEU A 226 -10.08 -13.63 4.08
C LEU A 226 -9.96 -15.11 3.69
N GLN A 227 -9.72 -16.01 4.65
CA GLN A 227 -9.65 -17.45 4.42
C GLN A 227 -10.93 -17.98 3.78
N GLU A 228 -12.09 -17.61 4.33
CA GLU A 228 -13.39 -18.06 3.82
C GLU A 228 -13.71 -17.43 2.46
N PHE A 229 -13.38 -16.16 2.26
CA PHE A 229 -13.56 -15.50 0.96
C PHE A 229 -12.76 -16.23 -0.12
N TYR A 230 -11.45 -16.37 0.08
CA TYR A 230 -10.55 -16.89 -0.94
C TYR A 230 -10.69 -18.39 -1.17
N ARG A 231 -11.20 -19.14 -0.20
CA ARG A 231 -11.60 -20.55 -0.41
C ARG A 231 -12.71 -20.67 -1.47
N ASN A 232 -13.65 -19.73 -1.47
CA ASN A 232 -14.89 -19.85 -2.23
C ASN A 232 -14.97 -18.94 -3.45
N ASN A 233 -14.18 -17.86 -3.48
CA ASN A 233 -14.32 -16.75 -4.43
C ASN A 233 -12.98 -16.34 -5.03
N GLU A 234 -13.07 -15.67 -6.17
CA GLU A 234 -11.97 -14.88 -6.75
C GLU A 234 -12.08 -13.42 -6.29
N ALA A 235 -10.94 -12.73 -6.19
CA ALA A 235 -10.90 -11.28 -6.01
C ALA A 235 -10.30 -10.61 -7.26
N LYS A 236 -10.82 -9.43 -7.59
CA LYS A 236 -10.37 -8.66 -8.75
C LYS A 236 -10.19 -7.20 -8.39
N TYR A 237 -9.05 -6.64 -8.79
CA TYR A 237 -8.70 -5.26 -8.53
C TYR A 237 -8.26 -4.51 -9.79
N ARG A 238 -8.55 -3.22 -9.85
CA ARG A 238 -7.92 -2.31 -10.82
C ARG A 238 -6.73 -1.67 -10.12
N PHE A 239 -5.55 -1.81 -10.70
CA PHE A 239 -4.41 -0.99 -10.35
C PHE A 239 -4.57 0.33 -11.08
N GLN A 240 -4.73 1.43 -10.36
CA GLN A 240 -4.89 2.75 -10.96
C GLN A 240 -3.82 3.71 -10.48
N VAL A 241 -3.53 4.69 -11.31
CA VAL A 241 -2.61 5.80 -11.02
C VAL A 241 -3.34 7.11 -11.18
N GLN A 242 -2.97 8.10 -10.37
CA GLN A 242 -3.40 9.48 -10.47
C GLN A 242 -2.15 10.29 -10.73
N LEU A 243 -2.07 10.98 -11.88
CA LEU A 243 -0.88 11.72 -12.27
C LEU A 243 -0.88 13.14 -11.68
N LEU A 244 0.33 13.66 -11.46
CA LEU A 244 0.55 15.05 -11.06
C LEU A 244 0.30 16.01 -12.24
N GLU A 245 -0.50 17.04 -12.01
CA GLU A 245 -0.83 18.10 -12.96
C GLU A 245 -0.69 19.51 -12.37
N SER A 246 -0.71 19.64 -11.03
CA SER A 246 -0.61 20.91 -10.31
C SER A 246 0.12 20.70 -8.98
N ILE A 247 1.33 21.26 -8.82
CA ILE A 247 2.11 21.11 -7.57
C ILE A 247 1.40 21.80 -6.40
N GLU A 248 0.67 22.88 -6.67
CA GLU A 248 -0.10 23.59 -5.65
C GLU A 248 -1.28 22.77 -5.13
N ASP A 249 -2.00 22.06 -6.00
CA ASP A 249 -3.18 21.28 -5.60
C ASP A 249 -2.84 19.82 -5.20
N GLN A 250 -1.69 19.32 -5.63
CA GLN A 250 -1.26 17.93 -5.45
C GLN A 250 0.14 17.91 -4.82
N PRO A 251 0.27 18.23 -3.51
CA PRO A 251 1.57 18.27 -2.87
C PRO A 251 2.19 16.86 -2.86
N VAL A 252 3.41 16.78 -3.38
CA VAL A 252 4.17 15.52 -3.52
C VAL A 252 4.79 15.12 -2.18
N GLU A 253 5.34 16.10 -1.44
CA GLU A 253 6.08 15.92 -0.19
C GLU A 253 5.19 15.87 1.07
N TYR A 254 3.86 15.86 0.91
CA TYR A 254 2.93 15.93 2.05
C TYR A 254 1.89 14.81 1.98
N GLY A 255 2.17 13.70 2.67
CA GLY A 255 1.37 12.47 2.64
C GLY A 255 -0.05 12.57 3.24
N VAL A 256 -0.36 13.65 3.95
CA VAL A 256 -1.70 13.88 4.56
C VAL A 256 -2.71 14.37 3.52
N ALA A 257 -2.27 15.03 2.45
CA ALA A 257 -3.16 15.60 1.45
C ALA A 257 -3.58 14.56 0.40
N GLU A 258 -4.88 14.32 0.32
CA GLU A 258 -5.49 13.60 -0.79
C GLU A 258 -5.52 14.49 -2.05
N TRP A 259 -5.27 13.88 -3.21
CA TRP A 259 -5.40 14.58 -4.49
C TRP A 259 -6.85 14.43 -4.99
N ASP A 260 -7.50 15.55 -5.29
CA ASP A 260 -8.89 15.58 -5.74
C ASP A 260 -9.10 14.68 -6.98
N SER A 261 -9.84 13.59 -6.80
CA SER A 261 -10.07 12.59 -7.87
C SER A 261 -11.10 13.01 -8.92
N GLU A 262 -11.92 14.03 -8.66
CA GLU A 262 -12.80 14.62 -9.66
C GLU A 262 -12.01 15.52 -10.60
N LYS A 263 -11.08 16.30 -10.05
CA LYS A 263 -10.18 17.17 -10.82
C LYS A 263 -9.06 16.39 -11.51
N TYR A 264 -8.44 15.44 -10.81
CA TYR A 264 -7.32 14.62 -11.23
C TYR A 264 -7.74 13.15 -11.23
N PRO A 265 -8.34 12.64 -12.31
CA PRO A 265 -8.98 11.32 -12.30
C PRO A 265 -7.98 10.16 -12.25
N TRP A 266 -8.35 9.11 -11.51
CA TRP A 266 -7.67 7.81 -11.52
C TRP A 266 -7.72 7.14 -12.90
N GLN A 267 -6.60 6.57 -13.32
CA GLN A 267 -6.44 5.90 -14.61
C GLN A 267 -5.91 4.48 -14.43
N THR A 268 -6.61 3.49 -15.00
CA THR A 268 -6.24 2.08 -14.81
C THR A 268 -5.05 1.71 -15.68
N VAL A 269 -3.98 1.22 -15.07
CA VAL A 269 -2.75 0.76 -15.76
C VAL A 269 -2.65 -0.76 -15.82
N ALA A 270 -3.26 -1.46 -14.85
CA ALA A 270 -3.27 -2.91 -14.82
C ALA A 270 -4.52 -3.45 -14.12
N LYS A 271 -4.77 -4.75 -14.31
CA LYS A 271 -5.76 -5.50 -13.53
C LYS A 271 -5.04 -6.55 -12.70
N LEU A 272 -5.49 -6.75 -11.47
CA LEU A 272 -4.98 -7.79 -10.59
C LEU A 272 -6.08 -8.81 -10.34
N GLY A 273 -5.75 -10.09 -10.51
CA GLY A 273 -6.65 -11.20 -10.26
C GLY A 273 -6.06 -12.15 -9.23
N PHE A 274 -6.85 -12.47 -8.20
CA PHE A 274 -6.57 -13.54 -7.28
C PHE A 274 -7.59 -14.66 -7.50
N PRO A 275 -7.17 -15.84 -7.99
CA PRO A 275 -8.07 -16.97 -8.07
C PRO A 275 -8.44 -17.46 -6.67
N LYS A 276 -9.35 -18.44 -6.59
CA LYS A 276 -9.61 -19.16 -5.35
C LYS A 276 -8.29 -19.72 -4.82
N GLN A 277 -8.00 -19.47 -3.55
CA GLN A 277 -6.81 -19.96 -2.90
C GLN A 277 -7.12 -21.34 -2.31
N ARG A 278 -6.23 -22.30 -2.53
CA ARG A 278 -6.18 -23.48 -1.68
C ARG A 278 -5.55 -23.06 -0.36
N LYS A 279 -5.95 -23.71 0.74
CA LYS A 279 -5.29 -23.51 2.03
C LYS A 279 -3.80 -23.75 1.79
N LEU A 280 -2.97 -22.74 2.06
CA LEU A 280 -1.52 -22.92 2.12
C LEU A 280 -1.27 -23.86 3.31
N GLY A 281 -1.21 -25.16 3.03
CA GLY A 281 -0.70 -26.12 3.98
C GLY A 281 0.76 -25.79 4.21
N TRP A 282 1.18 -25.68 5.47
CA TRP A 282 2.59 -25.79 5.79
C TRP A 282 2.99 -27.25 5.55
N GLY A 283 3.46 -27.56 4.34
CA GLY A 283 4.11 -28.84 4.02
C GLY A 283 3.44 -29.73 2.97
N GLU A 284 3.11 -29.22 1.78
CA GLU A 284 2.94 -30.08 0.60
C GLU A 284 3.75 -29.50 -0.56
N GLU A 285 4.87 -30.17 -0.87
CA GLU A 285 5.52 -30.21 -2.18
C GLU A 285 4.60 -30.86 -3.23
#